data_AF-A0A2S6RE49-F1
#
_entry.id   AF-A0A2S6RE49-F1
#
_cell.length_a   1.000
_cell.length_b   1.000
_cell.length_c   1.000
_cell.angle_alpha   90.00
_cell.angle_beta   90.00
_cell.angle_gamma   90.00
#
_symmetry.space_group_name_H-M   'P 1'
#
loop_
_entity.id
_entity.type
_entity.pdbx_description
1 polymer ?
#
loop_
_entity_poly.entity_id
_entity_poly.type
_entity_poly.pdbx_seq_one_letter_code
_entity_poly.pdbx_strand_id
1 'polypeptide(L)' 'VIYPKQNAALYEDIVARGVVIAEPPLGTVPQARHFPRRNRIISGLARGVVVVEAAPRSGSLITARLAGEQGREVFAVPG' A
#
# COMPACT_ATOMS: atom_id res chain seq x y z
N VAL A 1 7.24 -9.00 10.84
CA VAL A 1 6.05 -9.88 10.89
C VAL A 1 5.38 -9.83 9.53
N ILE A 2 5.14 -10.97 8.88
CA ILE A 2 4.45 -11.03 7.58
C ILE A 2 2.93 -11.00 7.80
N TYR A 3 2.23 -10.12 7.08
CA TYR A 3 0.78 -10.02 7.13
C TYR A 3 0.19 -9.61 5.76
N PRO A 4 -0.92 -10.24 5.33
CA PRO A 4 -1.56 -11.40 5.96
C PRO A 4 -0.64 -12.65 5.87
N LYS A 5 -0.77 -13.58 6.82
CA LYS A 5 0.12 -14.77 6.90
C LYS A 5 0.08 -15.63 5.63
N GLN A 6 -1.07 -15.65 4.96
CA GLN A 6 -1.32 -16.37 3.73
C GLN A 6 -0.43 -15.89 2.58
N ASN A 7 0.11 -14.67 2.65
CA ASN A 7 1.00 -14.11 1.63
C ASN A 7 2.49 -14.41 1.88
N ALA A 8 2.83 -15.38 2.75
CA ALA A 8 4.23 -15.69 3.05
C ALA A 8 5.04 -16.10 1.81
N ALA A 9 4.48 -16.96 0.95
CA ALA A 9 5.17 -17.34 -0.29
C ALA A 9 5.43 -16.13 -1.21
N LEU A 10 4.42 -15.28 -1.40
CA LEU A 10 4.55 -14.04 -2.19
C LEU A 10 5.59 -13.08 -1.58
N TYR A 11 5.66 -12.99 -0.25
CA TYR A 11 6.65 -12.17 0.43
C TYR A 11 8.07 -12.64 0.10
N GLU A 12 8.34 -13.95 0.19
CA GLU A 12 9.66 -14.52 -0.14
C GLU A 12 10.01 -14.28 -1.61
N ASP A 13 9.06 -14.45 -2.52
CA ASP A 13 9.26 -14.18 -3.95
C ASP A 13 9.62 -12.71 -4.22
N ILE A 14 8.96 -11.77 -3.51
CA ILE A 14 9.28 -10.33 -3.61
C ILE A 14 10.66 -10.03 -3.04
N VAL A 15 11.03 -10.61 -1.89
CA VAL A 15 12.36 -10.40 -1.30
C VAL A 15 13.47 -10.92 -2.20
N ALA A 16 13.25 -12.04 -2.88
CA ALA A 16 14.24 -12.63 -3.78
C ALA A 16 14.53 -11.78 -5.03
N ARG A 17 13.60 -10.92 -5.46
CA ARG A 17 13.68 -10.20 -6.76
C ARG A 17 13.42 -8.70 -6.67
N GLY A 18 13.18 -8.18 -5.47
CA GLY A 18 12.68 -6.84 -5.26
C GLY A 18 12.97 -6.34 -3.86
N VAL A 19 12.03 -5.56 -3.30
CA VAL A 19 12.22 -4.91 -2.00
C VAL A 19 10.93 -4.90 -1.20
N VAL A 20 11.07 -5.11 0.11
CA VAL A 20 10.00 -4.88 1.08
C VAL A 20 10.43 -3.74 1.99
N ILE A 21 9.56 -2.73 2.12
CA ILE A 21 9.80 -1.55 2.94
C ILE A 21 8.83 -1.54 4.11
N ALA A 22 9.35 -1.31 5.32
CA ALA A 22 8.56 -1.18 6.54
C ALA A 22 9.10 -0.02 7.39
N GLU A 23 8.19 0.87 7.83
CA GLU A 23 8.48 1.93 8.80
C GLU A 23 8.46 1.49 10.29
N PRO A 24 7.60 0.56 10.74
CA PRO A 24 7.53 0.24 12.16
C PRO A 24 8.73 -0.59 12.64
N PRO A 25 9.05 -0.56 13.96
CA PRO A 25 10.13 -1.37 14.53
C PRO A 25 9.97 -2.87 14.24
N LEU A 26 11.11 -3.59 14.23
CA LEU A 26 11.14 -5.05 14.12
C LEU A 26 10.25 -5.69 15.19
N GLY A 27 9.53 -6.75 14.80
CA GLY A 27 8.59 -7.44 15.68
C GLY A 27 7.22 -6.78 15.84
N THR A 28 7.00 -5.57 15.27
CA THR A 28 5.69 -4.90 15.36
C THR A 28 4.57 -5.78 14.79
N VAL A 29 3.52 -5.99 15.59
CA VAL A 29 2.31 -6.71 15.19
C VAL A 29 1.41 -5.78 14.36
N PRO A 30 0.90 -6.23 13.20
CA PRO A 30 0.00 -5.43 12.36
C PRO A 30 -1.31 -5.12 13.08
N GLN A 31 -1.76 -3.88 12.99
CA GLN A 31 -3.00 -3.39 13.57
C GLN A 31 -3.74 -2.55 12.52
N ALA A 32 -5.07 -2.47 12.62
CA ALA A 32 -5.91 -1.76 11.66
C ALA A 32 -5.43 -0.32 11.39
N ARG A 33 -5.00 0.40 12.44
CA ARG A 33 -4.46 1.78 12.34
C ARG A 33 -3.14 1.89 11.56
N HIS A 34 -2.39 0.81 11.39
CA HIS A 34 -1.11 0.83 10.65
C HIS A 34 -1.34 0.91 9.13
N PHE A 35 -2.46 0.39 8.62
CA PHE A 35 -2.67 0.28 7.17
C PHE A 35 -2.86 1.65 6.50
N PRO A 36 -3.73 2.57 6.98
CA PRO A 36 -3.83 3.89 6.38
C PRO A 36 -2.52 4.67 6.42
N ARG A 37 -1.76 4.56 7.54
CA ARG A 37 -0.47 5.23 7.69
C ARG A 37 0.56 4.76 6.67
N ARG A 38 0.59 3.48 6.32
CA ARG A 38 1.53 2.92 5.32
C ARG A 38 1.21 3.40 3.90
N ASN A 39 -0.05 3.69 3.58
CA ASN A 39 -0.46 4.05 2.22
C ASN A 39 0.25 5.31 1.68
N ARG A 40 0.61 6.25 2.55
CA ARG A 40 1.39 7.44 2.16
C ARG A 40 2.76 7.12 1.57
N ILE A 41 3.36 6.00 1.99
CA ILE A 41 4.66 5.53 1.50
C ILE A 41 4.47 4.93 0.10
N ILE A 42 3.38 4.18 -0.11
CA ILE A 42 3.05 3.60 -1.42
C ILE A 42 2.88 4.72 -2.45
N SER A 43 2.00 5.68 -2.18
CA SER A 43 1.76 6.81 -3.09
C SER A 43 3.00 7.70 -3.23
N GLY A 44 3.73 7.91 -2.14
CA GLY A 44 4.89 8.80 -2.12
C GLY A 44 6.06 8.28 -2.96
N LEU A 45 6.29 6.97 -2.98
CA LEU A 45 7.32 6.32 -3.79
C LEU A 45 6.91 6.16 -5.26
N ALA A 46 5.61 6.16 -5.56
CA ALA A 46 5.10 6.02 -6.91
C ALA A 46 5.26 7.32 -7.73
N ARG A 47 5.33 7.17 -9.06
CA ARG A 47 5.21 8.30 -10.01
C ARG A 47 3.76 8.70 -10.26
N GLY A 48 2.86 7.72 -10.26
CA GLY A 48 1.41 7.87 -10.34
C GLY A 48 0.73 6.64 -9.73
N VAL A 49 -0.55 6.75 -9.41
CA VAL A 49 -1.34 5.69 -8.77
C VAL A 49 -2.50 5.30 -9.69
N VAL A 50 -2.65 4.01 -9.96
CA VAL A 50 -3.80 3.46 -10.71
C VAL A 50 -4.74 2.74 -9.74
N VAL A 51 -5.99 3.16 -9.68
CA VAL A 51 -7.06 2.51 -8.92
C VAL A 51 -7.88 1.66 -9.87
N VAL A 52 -7.83 0.33 -9.67
CA VAL A 52 -8.56 -0.63 -10.52
C VAL A 52 -9.99 -0.82 -10.03
N GLU A 53 -10.17 -1.12 -8.73
CA GLU A 53 -11.48 -1.25 -8.09
C GLU A 53 -11.42 -0.64 -6.68
N ALA A 54 -12.50 0.06 -6.30
CA ALA A 54 -12.59 0.66 -4.97
C ALA A 54 -14.04 0.87 -4.53
N ALA A 55 -14.45 0.19 -3.46
CA ALA A 55 -15.72 0.48 -2.80
C ALA A 55 -15.69 1.83 -2.07
N PRO A 56 -16.85 2.46 -1.80
CA PRO A 56 -16.94 3.62 -0.94
C PRO A 56 -16.29 3.37 0.42
N ARG A 57 -15.49 4.33 0.90
CA ARG A 57 -14.70 4.25 2.15
C ARG A 57 -13.63 3.14 2.18
N SER A 58 -13.21 2.60 1.03
CA SER A 58 -12.12 1.62 0.96
C SER A 58 -10.74 2.25 1.22
N GLY A 59 -9.79 1.41 1.66
CA GLY A 59 -8.40 1.83 1.84
C GLY A 59 -7.71 2.27 0.54
N SER A 60 -8.16 1.78 -0.61
CA SER A 60 -7.67 2.19 -1.93
C SER A 60 -7.95 3.67 -2.20
N LEU A 61 -9.13 4.18 -1.83
CA LEU A 61 -9.47 5.60 -1.97
C LEU A 61 -8.64 6.49 -1.04
N ILE A 62 -8.21 5.96 0.12
CA ILE A 62 -7.27 6.68 1.00
C ILE A 62 -5.92 6.86 0.27
N THR A 63 -5.41 5.82 -0.39
CA THR A 63 -4.17 5.91 -1.17
C THR A 63 -4.29 6.90 -2.33
N ALA A 64 -5.41 6.87 -3.06
CA ALA A 64 -5.67 7.81 -4.16
C ALA A 64 -5.70 9.27 -3.69
N ARG A 65 -6.37 9.53 -2.56
CA ARG A 65 -6.37 10.85 -1.93
C ARG A 65 -4.96 11.30 -1.55
N LEU A 66 -4.20 10.46 -0.85
CA LEU A 66 -2.82 10.77 -0.43
C LEU A 66 -1.91 11.03 -1.63
N ALA A 67 -2.11 10.30 -2.73
CA ALA A 67 -1.39 10.54 -3.98
C ALA A 67 -1.67 11.93 -4.55
N GLY A 68 -2.94 12.35 -4.61
CA GLY A 68 -3.31 13.70 -5.03
C GLY A 68 -2.74 14.79 -4.12
N GLU A 69 -2.78 14.59 -2.79
CA GLU A 69 -2.17 15.50 -1.80
C GLU A 69 -0.64 15.61 -1.96
N GLN A 70 0.01 14.56 -2.48
CA GLN A 70 1.46 14.52 -2.76
C GLN A 70 1.82 15.02 -4.17
N GLY A 71 0.84 15.50 -4.96
CA GLY A 71 1.06 15.93 -6.34
C GLY A 71 1.38 14.78 -7.30
N ARG A 72 0.88 13.57 -7.03
CA ARG A 72 0.98 12.40 -7.92
C ARG A 72 -0.26 12.33 -8.81
N GLU A 73 -0.06 11.91 -10.05
CA GLU A 73 -1.17 11.59 -10.94
C GLU A 73 -1.96 10.39 -10.42
N VAL A 74 -3.29 10.48 -10.51
CA VAL A 74 -4.21 9.43 -10.10
C VAL A 74 -5.06 9.04 -11.30
N PHE A 75 -5.00 7.76 -11.63
CA PHE A 75 -5.77 7.14 -12.71
C PHE A 75 -6.81 6.21 -12.11
N ALA A 76 -7.96 6.11 -12.78
CA ALA A 76 -9.02 5.17 -12.42
C ALA A 76 -9.40 4.33 -13.65
N VAL A 77 -9.57 3.03 -13.43
CA VAL A 77 -10.13 2.13 -14.44
C VAL A 77 -11.66 2.26 -14.38
N PRO A 78 -12.35 2.48 -15.51
CA PRO A 78 -13.81 2.55 -15.53
C PRO A 78 -14.43 1.18 -15.25
N GLY A 79 -15.66 1.18 -14.71
CA GLY A 79 -16.46 -0.01 -14.42
C GLY A 79 -17.83 0.01 -15.09
#